data_AF-Q4JV45-F1
#
_entry.id   AF-Q4JV45-F1
#
_cell.length_a   1.000
_cell.length_b   1.000
_cell.length_c   1.000
_cell.angle_alpha   90.00
_cell.angle_beta   90.00
_cell.angle_gamma   90.00
#
_symmetry.space_group_name_H-M   'P 1'
#
loop_
_entity.id
_entity.type
_entity.pdbx_description
1 polymer ?
#
loop_
_entity_poly.entity_id
_entity_poly.type
_entity_poly.pdbx_seq_one_letter_code
_entity_poly.pdbx_strand_id
1 'polypeptide(L)'
;MLIVLPPSETKAPGGSLPAGEPLHFPELDPIREEITRDLVALCTEDPEAAMQVLGLSNKQYGEVEANQLLRTAPTMPALHRYTGVLYDALDASSLSDATTPHLAIGSALYGLVMGGDPIPHYRLSGGTKLTPGTTMKKRWGSAITEALQQAEQEHGLVVDLRSGAYQQLGKLKTAVTVRVESVRPDGSRKVVSHFNKHYKGLLARALAQDPNGTNAAEVADIARAAGFTVEQDSTELTLVV
;
A
#
# COMPACT_ATOMS: atom_id res chain seq x y z
N MET A 1 4.89 -5.75 15.56
CA MET A 1 3.78 -5.45 14.62
C MET A 1 4.26 -5.24 13.18
N LEU A 2 3.34 -5.36 12.22
CA LEU A 2 3.50 -5.01 10.80
C LEU A 2 2.58 -3.84 10.46
N ILE A 3 3.10 -2.82 9.77
CA ILE A 3 2.34 -1.65 9.32
C ILE A 3 2.12 -1.75 7.82
N VAL A 4 0.85 -1.78 7.39
CA VAL A 4 0.47 -1.92 5.99
C VAL A 4 0.04 -0.58 5.41
N LEU A 5 0.86 -0.05 4.52
CA LEU A 5 0.66 1.24 3.85
C LEU A 5 -0.26 1.10 2.62
N PRO A 6 -1.03 2.15 2.27
CA PRO A 6 -1.63 2.22 0.95
C PRO A 6 -0.56 2.39 -0.12
N PRO A 7 -0.81 1.98 -1.37
CA PRO A 7 0.10 2.27 -2.46
C PRO A 7 -0.03 3.75 -2.86
N SER A 8 0.88 4.20 -3.71
CA SER A 8 0.74 5.47 -4.41
C SER A 8 0.53 5.27 -5.91
N GLU A 9 -0.18 6.23 -6.53
CA GLU A 9 -0.31 6.27 -7.98
C GLU A 9 1.03 6.64 -8.62
N THR A 10 1.71 7.64 -8.05
CA THR A 10 3.02 8.10 -8.50
C THR A 10 4.12 7.17 -8.00
N LYS A 11 5.11 6.95 -8.86
CA LYS A 11 6.27 6.11 -8.57
C LYS A 11 7.55 6.79 -9.00
N ALA A 12 8.64 6.50 -8.30
CA ALA A 12 9.97 6.92 -8.70
C ALA A 12 10.36 6.17 -9.99
N PRO A 13 10.98 6.85 -10.98
CA PRO A 13 11.47 6.19 -12.18
C PRO A 13 12.75 5.39 -11.90
N GLY A 14 13.17 4.56 -12.85
CA GLY A 14 14.43 3.82 -12.79
C GLY A 14 14.36 2.54 -11.94
N GLY A 15 15.49 2.17 -11.35
CA GLY A 15 15.72 0.90 -10.66
C GLY A 15 17.09 0.32 -11.04
N SER A 16 17.67 -0.48 -10.17
CA SER A 16 18.99 -1.10 -10.39
C SER A 16 19.01 -2.60 -10.09
N LEU A 17 17.94 -3.11 -9.48
CA LEU A 17 17.80 -4.53 -9.18
C LEU A 17 17.18 -5.26 -10.39
N PRO A 18 17.49 -6.54 -10.58
CA PRO A 18 16.92 -7.32 -11.68
C PRO A 18 15.41 -7.55 -11.48
N ALA A 19 14.72 -7.85 -12.58
CA ALA A 19 13.33 -8.31 -12.55
C ALA A 19 13.26 -9.79 -12.14
N GLY A 20 12.12 -10.20 -11.59
CA GLY A 20 11.82 -11.62 -11.30
C GLY A 20 12.46 -12.16 -10.02
N GLU A 21 13.04 -11.30 -9.18
CA GLU A 21 13.43 -11.68 -7.82
C GLU A 21 12.20 -12.16 -7.02
N PRO A 22 12.35 -13.20 -6.18
CA PRO A 22 11.26 -13.66 -5.31
C PRO A 22 10.76 -12.56 -4.37
N LEU A 23 9.45 -12.51 -4.18
CA LEU A 23 8.80 -11.59 -3.24
C LEU A 23 8.46 -12.30 -1.92
N HIS A 24 8.27 -11.54 -0.84
CA HIS A 24 8.09 -12.09 0.51
C HIS A 24 6.81 -12.93 0.70
N PHE A 25 5.79 -12.77 -0.17
CA PHE A 25 4.52 -13.49 -0.10
C PHE A 25 4.34 -14.36 -1.36
N PRO A 26 5.06 -15.50 -1.50
CA PRO A 26 5.06 -16.31 -2.71
C PRO A 26 3.70 -16.97 -3.00
N GLU A 27 2.84 -17.15 -1.99
CA GLU A 27 1.48 -17.65 -2.13
C GLU A 27 0.59 -16.74 -2.99
N LEU A 28 0.97 -15.46 -3.16
CA LEU A 28 0.28 -14.52 -4.03
C LEU A 28 0.75 -14.59 -5.50
N ASP A 29 1.87 -15.26 -5.80
CA ASP A 29 2.49 -15.27 -7.13
C ASP A 29 1.59 -15.79 -8.26
N PRO A 30 0.78 -16.86 -8.08
CA PRO A 30 -0.11 -17.32 -9.14
C PRO A 30 -1.09 -16.22 -9.61
N ILE A 31 -1.65 -15.46 -8.66
CA ILE A 31 -2.58 -14.36 -8.96
C ILE A 31 -1.82 -13.16 -9.54
N ARG A 32 -0.63 -12.85 -9.03
CA ARG A 32 0.24 -11.80 -9.59
C ARG A 32 0.55 -12.06 -11.07
N GLU A 33 0.85 -13.31 -11.41
CA GLU A 33 1.17 -13.73 -12.77
C GLU A 33 -0.04 -13.58 -13.71
N GLU A 34 -1.24 -13.96 -13.26
CA GLU A 34 -2.48 -13.73 -14.03
C GLU A 34 -2.75 -12.25 -14.29
N ILE A 35 -2.69 -11.41 -13.25
CA ILE A 35 -2.92 -9.96 -13.39
C ILE A 35 -1.83 -9.32 -14.26
N THR A 36 -0.57 -9.71 -14.08
CA THR A 36 0.57 -9.23 -14.88
C THR A 36 0.39 -9.58 -16.35
N ARG A 37 0.04 -10.83 -16.67
CA ARG A 37 -0.23 -11.27 -18.04
C ARG A 37 -1.35 -10.46 -18.67
N ASP A 38 -2.48 -10.33 -18.00
CA ASP A 38 -3.64 -9.60 -18.53
C ASP A 38 -3.32 -8.10 -18.74
N LEU A 39 -2.56 -7.50 -17.82
CA LEU A 39 -2.16 -6.08 -17.90
C LEU A 39 -1.17 -5.84 -19.05
N VAL A 40 -0.14 -6.69 -19.18
CA VAL A 40 0.84 -6.61 -20.27
C VAL A 40 0.15 -6.82 -21.62
N ALA A 41 -0.73 -7.81 -21.73
CA ALA A 41 -1.49 -8.08 -22.96
C ALA A 41 -2.33 -6.86 -23.35
N LEU A 42 -3.11 -6.30 -22.42
CA LEU A 42 -3.90 -5.09 -22.68
C LEU A 42 -3.02 -3.93 -23.17
N CYS A 43 -1.89 -3.67 -22.49
CA CYS A 43 -1.01 -2.56 -22.85
C CYS A 43 -0.27 -2.78 -24.18
N THR A 44 -0.03 -4.04 -24.58
CA THR A 44 0.72 -4.39 -25.79
C THR A 44 -0.19 -4.46 -27.01
N GLU A 45 -1.36 -5.09 -26.86
CA GLU A 45 -2.28 -5.37 -27.97
C GLU A 45 -3.18 -4.18 -28.29
N ASP A 46 -3.61 -3.41 -27.28
CA ASP A 46 -4.47 -2.24 -27.47
C ASP A 46 -4.09 -1.09 -26.50
N PRO A 47 -3.02 -0.33 -26.82
CA PRO A 47 -2.56 0.79 -25.99
C PRO A 47 -3.62 1.87 -25.77
N GLU A 48 -4.51 2.11 -26.74
CA GLU A 48 -5.58 3.12 -26.62
C GLU A 48 -6.65 2.67 -25.62
N ALA A 49 -7.09 1.41 -25.70
CA ALA A 49 -7.98 0.84 -24.68
C ALA A 49 -7.30 0.78 -23.31
N ALA A 50 -6.01 0.46 -23.26
CA ALA A 50 -5.23 0.46 -22.01
C ALA A 50 -5.28 1.82 -21.32
N MET A 51 -5.10 2.92 -22.06
CA MET A 51 -5.21 4.29 -21.52
C MET A 51 -6.59 4.53 -20.90
N GLN A 52 -7.67 4.11 -21.57
CA GLN A 52 -9.04 4.26 -21.05
C GLN A 52 -9.28 3.41 -19.79
N VAL A 53 -8.88 2.14 -19.81
CA VAL A 53 -9.06 1.19 -18.69
C VAL A 53 -8.25 1.59 -17.46
N LEU A 54 -7.06 2.14 -17.66
CA LEU A 54 -6.17 2.62 -16.59
C LEU A 54 -6.51 4.06 -16.13
N GLY A 55 -7.46 4.73 -16.80
CA GLY A 55 -7.87 6.10 -16.50
C GLY A 55 -6.74 7.11 -16.72
N LEU A 56 -5.96 6.94 -17.78
CA LEU A 56 -4.79 7.74 -18.10
C LEU A 56 -5.12 8.83 -19.11
N SER A 57 -4.53 10.01 -18.88
CA SER A 57 -4.51 11.09 -19.87
C SER A 57 -3.37 10.90 -20.86
N ASN A 58 -3.42 11.52 -22.04
CA ASN A 58 -2.35 11.42 -23.05
C ASN A 58 -0.94 11.75 -22.53
N LYS A 59 -0.83 12.60 -21.49
CA LYS A 59 0.46 12.93 -20.85
C LYS A 59 1.08 11.78 -20.08
N GLN A 60 0.31 10.74 -19.80
CA GLN A 60 0.69 9.56 -19.02
C GLN A 60 0.87 8.32 -19.90
N TYR A 61 1.02 8.48 -21.22
CA TYR A 61 1.22 7.35 -22.14
C TYR A 61 2.41 6.47 -21.76
N GLY A 62 3.48 7.07 -21.19
CA GLY A 62 4.63 6.31 -20.68
C GLY A 62 4.29 5.30 -19.58
N GLU A 63 3.14 5.41 -18.90
CA GLU A 63 2.67 4.39 -17.96
C GLU A 63 2.22 3.10 -18.66
N VAL A 64 1.71 3.20 -19.90
CA VAL A 64 1.38 2.04 -20.73
C VAL A 64 2.66 1.37 -21.20
N GLU A 65 3.64 2.13 -21.66
CA GLU A 65 4.97 1.63 -22.04
C GLU A 65 5.66 0.93 -20.86
N ALA A 66 5.58 1.50 -19.65
CA ALA A 66 6.11 0.88 -18.45
C ALA A 66 5.44 -0.48 -18.17
N ASN A 67 4.12 -0.57 -18.32
CA ASN A 67 3.39 -1.83 -18.13
C ASN A 67 3.71 -2.88 -19.21
N GLN A 68 4.06 -2.50 -20.45
CA GLN A 68 4.52 -3.45 -21.47
C GLN A 68 5.82 -4.14 -21.06
N LEU A 69 6.70 -3.42 -20.36
CA LEU A 69 8.01 -3.90 -19.91
C LEU A 69 7.99 -4.55 -18.53
N LEU A 70 6.82 -4.76 -17.92
CA LEU A 70 6.67 -5.12 -16.51
C LEU A 70 7.49 -6.37 -16.07
N ARG A 71 7.72 -7.30 -16.99
CA ARG A 71 8.47 -8.55 -16.74
C ARG A 71 9.99 -8.41 -16.79
N THR A 72 10.49 -7.36 -17.44
CA THR A 72 11.92 -7.19 -17.72
C THR A 72 12.46 -5.87 -17.19
N ALA A 73 11.59 -4.94 -16.80
CA ALA A 73 11.96 -3.64 -16.28
C ALA A 73 12.76 -3.76 -14.98
N PRO A 74 13.77 -2.90 -14.77
CA PRO A 74 14.54 -2.88 -13.54
C PRO A 74 13.66 -2.54 -12.34
N THR A 75 14.00 -3.13 -11.20
CA THR A 75 13.25 -3.04 -9.96
C THR A 75 13.99 -2.19 -8.91
N MET A 76 13.27 -1.81 -7.86
CA MET A 76 13.82 -1.20 -6.65
C MET A 76 12.93 -1.56 -5.47
N PRO A 77 13.41 -1.43 -4.21
CA PRO A 77 12.59 -1.68 -3.02
C PRO A 77 11.25 -0.93 -3.06
N ALA A 78 10.17 -1.59 -2.68
CA ALA A 78 8.82 -1.05 -2.76
C ALA A 78 8.66 0.29 -2.02
N LEU A 79 9.32 0.48 -0.87
CA LEU A 79 9.33 1.76 -0.14
C LEU A 79 9.96 2.91 -0.94
N HIS A 80 10.91 2.61 -1.81
CA HIS A 80 11.55 3.60 -2.68
C HIS A 80 10.82 3.76 -4.01
N ARG A 81 10.02 2.76 -4.42
CA ARG A 81 9.23 2.81 -5.65
C ARG A 81 8.06 3.76 -5.53
N TYR A 82 7.28 3.73 -4.45
CA TYR A 82 6.11 4.59 -4.31
C TYR A 82 6.48 5.98 -3.78
N THR A 83 5.84 7.03 -4.33
CA THR A 83 6.14 8.42 -3.98
C THR A 83 4.91 9.23 -3.61
N GLY A 84 5.08 10.46 -3.13
CA GLY A 84 4.01 11.41 -2.84
C GLY A 84 3.64 11.46 -1.36
N VAL A 85 2.66 12.29 -1.02
CA VAL A 85 2.40 12.82 0.34
C VAL A 85 2.62 11.85 1.52
N LEU A 86 2.16 10.60 1.42
CA LEU A 86 2.39 9.62 2.50
C LEU A 86 3.85 9.19 2.60
N TYR A 87 4.46 8.86 1.46
CA TYR A 87 5.85 8.40 1.37
C TYR A 87 6.83 9.54 1.64
N ASP A 88 6.48 10.78 1.25
CA ASP A 88 7.25 11.98 1.60
C ASP A 88 7.25 12.20 3.12
N ALA A 89 6.11 11.98 3.80
CA ALA A 89 6.00 12.11 5.25
C ALA A 89 6.61 10.93 6.02
N LEU A 90 6.56 9.72 5.44
CA LEU A 90 7.27 8.55 5.96
C LEU A 90 8.79 8.77 5.94
N ASP A 91 9.27 9.49 4.93
CA ASP A 91 10.69 9.73 4.64
C ASP A 91 11.48 8.42 4.67
N ALA A 92 11.12 7.51 3.76
CA ALA A 92 11.66 6.17 3.69
C ALA A 92 13.19 6.14 3.59
N SER A 93 13.77 7.15 2.93
CA SER A 93 15.22 7.25 2.72
C SER A 93 16.03 7.47 4.01
N SER A 94 15.39 7.97 5.08
CA SER A 94 16.03 8.17 6.38
C SER A 94 15.72 7.07 7.40
N LEU A 95 14.94 6.05 7.02
CA LEU A 95 14.66 4.91 7.88
C LEU A 95 15.88 3.99 7.97
N SER A 96 16.06 3.39 9.15
CA SER A 96 17.10 2.38 9.34
C SER A 96 16.71 1.05 8.70
N ASP A 97 17.71 0.22 8.37
CA ASP A 97 17.45 -1.14 7.85
C ASP A 97 16.61 -2.00 8.81
N ALA A 98 16.69 -1.74 10.12
CA ALA A 98 15.87 -2.41 11.13
C ALA A 98 14.38 -2.04 11.06
N THR A 99 14.03 -0.93 10.43
CA THR A 99 12.65 -0.42 10.33
C THR A 99 11.90 -1.04 9.14
N THR A 100 12.59 -1.26 8.03
CA THR A 100 12.01 -1.75 6.76
C THR A 100 11.20 -3.06 6.91
N PRO A 101 11.64 -4.07 7.68
CA PRO A 101 10.88 -5.31 7.89
C PRO A 101 9.53 -5.13 8.59
N HIS A 102 9.22 -3.95 9.14
CA HIS A 102 7.92 -3.65 9.76
C HIS A 102 6.96 -2.90 8.83
N LEU A 103 7.35 -2.66 7.58
CA LEU A 103 6.55 -1.94 6.60
C LEU A 103 6.18 -2.86 5.44
N ALA A 104 4.88 -2.94 5.15
CA ALA A 104 4.34 -3.57 3.95
C ALA A 104 3.47 -2.59 3.17
N ILE A 105 3.22 -2.87 1.89
CA ILE A 105 2.37 -2.06 1.02
C ILE A 105 1.30 -2.94 0.39
N GLY A 106 0.03 -2.56 0.54
CA GLY A 106 -1.06 -3.17 -0.21
C GLY A 106 -1.06 -2.68 -1.65
N SER A 107 -1.01 -3.58 -2.62
CA SER A 107 -0.91 -3.25 -4.05
C SER A 107 -2.07 -3.84 -4.85
N ALA A 108 -2.53 -3.12 -5.88
CA ALA A 108 -3.51 -3.66 -6.81
C ALA A 108 -2.93 -4.81 -7.66
N LEU A 109 -1.66 -4.69 -8.06
CA LEU A 109 -0.95 -5.63 -8.92
C LEU A 109 -0.30 -6.76 -8.10
N TYR A 110 0.31 -6.42 -6.97
CA TYR A 110 1.08 -7.38 -6.16
C TYR A 110 0.34 -7.93 -4.94
N GLY A 111 -0.84 -7.39 -4.62
CA GLY A 111 -1.63 -7.78 -3.46
C GLY A 111 -1.06 -7.21 -2.16
N LEU A 112 0.05 -7.79 -1.71
CA LEU A 112 0.85 -7.35 -0.58
C LEU A 112 2.34 -7.52 -0.93
N VAL A 113 3.17 -6.55 -0.55
CA VAL A 113 4.64 -6.62 -0.67
C VAL A 113 5.28 -6.03 0.58
N MET A 114 6.42 -6.56 0.99
CA MET A 114 7.23 -5.96 2.04
C MET A 114 7.98 -4.73 1.52
N GLY A 115 8.41 -3.85 2.41
CA GLY A 115 9.05 -2.60 2.03
C GLY A 115 10.35 -2.78 1.21
N GLY A 116 11.05 -3.89 1.46
CA GLY A 116 12.26 -4.30 0.74
C GLY A 116 12.01 -5.04 -0.57
N ASP A 117 10.77 -5.44 -0.88
CA ASP A 117 10.47 -6.23 -2.08
C ASP A 117 10.84 -5.44 -3.35
N PRO A 118 11.60 -6.04 -4.28
CA PRO A 118 11.98 -5.40 -5.53
C PRO A 118 10.81 -5.36 -6.51
N ILE A 119 10.27 -4.16 -6.78
CA ILE A 119 9.18 -3.97 -7.74
C ILE A 119 9.54 -3.02 -8.89
N PRO A 120 9.09 -3.30 -10.13
CA PRO A 120 9.24 -2.42 -11.27
C PRO A 120 8.35 -1.17 -11.16
N HIS A 121 8.58 -0.20 -12.04
CA HIS A 121 7.59 0.86 -12.29
C HIS A 121 6.38 0.24 -12.99
N TYR A 122 5.17 0.57 -12.53
CA TYR A 122 3.93 0.07 -13.13
C TYR A 122 2.75 1.00 -12.83
N ARG A 123 1.66 0.83 -13.59
CA ARG A 123 0.39 1.50 -13.34
C ARG A 123 -0.76 0.52 -13.30
N LEU A 124 -1.33 0.32 -12.10
CA LEU A 124 -2.59 -0.37 -11.90
C LEU A 124 -3.24 0.14 -10.61
N SER A 125 -4.53 0.49 -10.67
CA SER A 125 -5.30 0.96 -9.51
C SER A 125 -6.27 -0.10 -9.03
N GLY A 126 -6.59 -0.13 -7.73
CA GLY A 126 -7.46 -1.15 -7.13
C GLY A 126 -8.89 -1.21 -7.70
N GLY A 127 -9.35 -0.12 -8.34
CA GLY A 127 -10.66 -0.07 -9.02
C GLY A 127 -10.64 -0.54 -10.48
N THR A 128 -9.47 -0.79 -11.07
CA THR A 128 -9.33 -1.18 -12.48
C THR A 128 -9.93 -2.56 -12.74
N LYS A 129 -10.48 -2.75 -13.94
CA LYS A 129 -10.99 -4.03 -14.43
C LYS A 129 -10.28 -4.36 -15.74
N LEU A 130 -9.31 -5.27 -15.69
CA LEU A 130 -8.55 -5.71 -16.87
C LEU A 130 -9.39 -6.61 -17.79
N THR A 131 -10.33 -7.36 -17.21
CA THR A 131 -11.36 -8.09 -17.94
C THR A 131 -12.73 -7.52 -17.58
N PRO A 132 -13.63 -7.28 -18.56
CA PRO A 132 -14.99 -6.84 -18.29
C PRO A 132 -15.68 -7.68 -17.21
N GLY A 133 -16.32 -7.01 -16.25
CA GLY A 133 -17.05 -7.66 -15.16
C GLY A 133 -16.20 -8.26 -14.04
N THR A 134 -14.87 -8.28 -14.14
CA THR A 134 -14.00 -8.82 -13.08
C THR A 134 -13.22 -7.72 -12.36
N THR A 135 -13.51 -7.54 -11.07
CA THR A 135 -12.84 -6.56 -10.21
C THR A 135 -11.54 -7.13 -9.65
N MET A 136 -10.60 -6.26 -9.24
CA MET A 136 -9.40 -6.70 -8.51
C MET A 136 -9.76 -7.46 -7.23
N LYS A 137 -10.80 -7.05 -6.49
CA LYS A 137 -11.31 -7.80 -5.33
C LYS A 137 -11.68 -9.24 -5.70
N LYS A 138 -12.32 -9.45 -6.85
CA LYS A 138 -12.69 -10.80 -7.32
C LYS A 138 -11.47 -11.61 -7.75
N ARG A 139 -10.46 -10.97 -8.36
CA ARG A 139 -9.17 -11.61 -8.70
C ARG A 139 -8.45 -12.10 -7.44
N TRP A 140 -8.34 -11.24 -6.42
CA TRP A 140 -7.62 -11.54 -5.19
C TRP A 140 -8.37 -12.50 -4.26
N GLY A 141 -9.70 -12.55 -4.31
CA GLY A 141 -10.50 -13.47 -3.50
C GLY A 141 -10.18 -13.33 -2.01
N SER A 142 -9.70 -14.40 -1.38
CA SER A 142 -9.24 -14.42 0.02
C SER A 142 -7.71 -14.29 0.17
N ALA A 143 -6.94 -14.37 -0.92
CA ALA A 143 -5.48 -14.55 -0.87
C ALA A 143 -4.75 -13.44 -0.09
N ILE A 144 -5.11 -12.17 -0.31
CA ILE A 144 -4.53 -11.05 0.46
C ILE A 144 -4.90 -11.16 1.95
N THR A 145 -6.12 -11.60 2.27
CA THR A 145 -6.54 -11.77 3.67
C THR A 145 -5.74 -12.90 4.33
N GLU A 146 -5.52 -14.01 3.64
CA GLU A 146 -4.73 -15.14 4.12
C GLU A 146 -3.26 -14.76 4.33
N ALA A 147 -2.65 -14.04 3.40
CA ALA A 147 -1.29 -13.50 3.54
C ALA A 147 -1.18 -12.56 4.75
N LEU A 148 -2.17 -11.69 4.97
CA LEU A 148 -2.21 -10.82 6.15
C LEU A 148 -2.38 -11.59 7.46
N GLN A 149 -3.12 -12.71 7.46
CA GLN A 149 -3.24 -13.58 8.64
C GLN A 149 -1.91 -14.26 8.98
N GLN A 150 -1.17 -14.72 7.96
CA GLN A 150 0.17 -15.30 8.17
C GLN A 150 1.13 -14.23 8.70
N ALA A 151 1.14 -13.05 8.10
CA ALA A 151 1.93 -11.92 8.59
C ALA A 151 1.55 -11.51 10.03
N GLU A 152 0.27 -11.57 10.41
CA GLU A 152 -0.16 -11.32 11.79
C GLU A 152 0.40 -12.36 12.78
N GLN A 153 0.51 -13.63 12.37
CA GLN A 153 1.14 -14.67 13.20
C GLN A 153 2.64 -14.42 13.42
N GLU A 154 3.34 -13.92 12.40
CA GLU A 154 4.78 -13.65 12.47
C GLU A 154 5.09 -12.35 13.23
N HIS A 155 4.31 -11.30 13.00
CA HIS A 155 4.56 -9.97 13.56
C HIS A 155 3.74 -9.64 14.82
N GLY A 156 2.83 -10.53 15.21
CA GLY A 156 1.93 -10.42 16.37
C GLY A 156 0.71 -9.51 16.17
N LEU A 157 0.83 -8.45 15.37
CA LEU A 157 -0.24 -7.49 15.12
C LEU A 157 -0.07 -6.84 13.75
N VAL A 158 -1.18 -6.60 13.05
CA VAL A 158 -1.23 -5.78 11.83
C VAL A 158 -1.89 -4.44 12.10
N VAL A 159 -1.22 -3.35 11.71
CA VAL A 159 -1.78 -2.00 11.64
C VAL A 159 -2.05 -1.67 10.17
N ASP A 160 -3.32 -1.63 9.78
CA ASP A 160 -3.74 -1.41 8.40
C ASP A 160 -4.06 0.08 8.13
N LEU A 161 -3.09 0.76 7.52
CA LEU A 161 -3.20 2.17 7.13
C LEU A 161 -3.77 2.36 5.72
N ARG A 162 -4.07 1.27 4.99
CA ARG A 162 -4.59 1.35 3.62
C ARG A 162 -5.89 2.13 3.57
N SER A 163 -6.19 2.72 2.42
CA SER A 163 -7.53 3.30 2.21
C SER A 163 -8.57 2.18 2.12
N GLY A 164 -9.84 2.50 2.42
CA GLY A 164 -10.92 1.51 2.38
C GLY A 164 -11.00 0.75 1.06
N ALA A 165 -10.74 1.40 -0.07
CA ALA A 165 -10.71 0.75 -1.39
C ALA A 165 -9.66 -0.38 -1.48
N TYR A 166 -8.48 -0.19 -0.88
CA TYR A 166 -7.42 -1.20 -0.85
C TYR A 166 -7.62 -2.24 0.25
N GLN A 167 -8.15 -1.86 1.41
CA GLN A 167 -8.58 -2.82 2.44
C GLN A 167 -9.62 -3.81 1.89
N GLN A 168 -10.49 -3.36 0.98
CA GLN A 168 -11.51 -4.19 0.37
C GLN A 168 -10.97 -5.22 -0.64
N LEU A 169 -9.69 -5.13 -1.04
CA LEU A 169 -9.04 -6.18 -1.84
C LEU A 169 -8.72 -7.42 -0.98
N GLY A 170 -8.53 -7.24 0.32
CA GLY A 170 -8.36 -8.31 1.31
C GLY A 170 -8.34 -7.72 2.71
N LYS A 171 -9.38 -8.01 3.49
CA LYS A 171 -9.63 -7.39 4.80
C LYS A 171 -9.28 -8.36 5.92
N LEU A 172 -8.28 -7.99 6.72
CA LEU A 172 -8.01 -8.62 8.00
C LEU A 172 -8.92 -7.98 9.08
N LYS A 173 -9.76 -8.78 9.75
CA LYS A 173 -10.74 -8.26 10.72
C LYS A 173 -10.12 -7.85 12.06
N THR A 174 -9.00 -8.47 12.42
CA THR A 174 -8.25 -8.27 13.65
C THR A 174 -7.31 -7.07 13.58
N ALA A 175 -7.03 -6.56 12.37
CA ALA A 175 -6.13 -5.44 12.17
C ALA A 175 -6.58 -4.17 12.90
N VAL A 176 -5.61 -3.44 13.44
CA VAL A 176 -5.81 -2.08 13.93
C VAL A 176 -5.93 -1.14 12.74
N THR A 177 -7.03 -0.41 12.62
CA THR A 177 -7.25 0.53 11.52
C THR A 177 -7.14 1.96 12.00
N VAL A 178 -6.66 2.86 11.15
CA VAL A 178 -6.48 4.28 11.50
C VAL A 178 -7.29 5.19 10.58
N ARG A 179 -8.07 6.09 11.19
CA ARG A 179 -8.71 7.24 10.53
C ARG A 179 -8.09 8.55 11.01
N VAL A 180 -8.21 9.59 10.20
CA VAL A 180 -7.68 10.93 10.50
C VAL A 180 -8.80 11.95 10.40
N GLU A 181 -8.97 12.74 11.45
CA GLU A 181 -10.03 13.74 11.57
C GLU A 181 -9.49 15.10 12.00
N SER A 182 -9.92 16.16 11.33
CA SER A 182 -9.62 17.53 11.75
C SER A 182 -10.68 18.02 12.72
N VAL A 183 -10.26 18.75 13.74
CA VAL A 183 -11.15 19.58 14.55
C VAL A 183 -11.27 20.97 13.91
N ARG A 184 -12.50 21.38 13.62
CA ARG A 184 -12.79 22.74 13.15
C ARG A 184 -12.79 23.71 14.33
N PRO A 185 -12.68 25.04 14.09
CA PRO A 185 -12.73 26.04 15.15
C PRO A 185 -14.01 26.01 16.01
N ASP A 186 -15.11 25.48 15.47
CA ASP A 186 -16.39 25.29 16.17
C ASP A 186 -16.46 23.98 16.99
N GLY A 187 -15.37 23.21 17.05
CA GLY A 187 -15.28 21.92 17.73
C GLY A 187 -15.84 20.74 16.94
N SER A 188 -16.46 20.96 15.77
CA SER A 188 -16.96 19.87 14.93
C SER A 188 -15.82 19.13 14.22
N ARG A 189 -16.00 17.82 14.02
CA ARG A 189 -14.99 16.97 13.38
C ARG A 189 -15.34 16.67 11.93
N LYS A 190 -14.34 16.66 11.07
CA LYS A 190 -14.46 16.24 9.67
C LYS A 190 -13.29 15.38 9.27
N VAL A 191 -13.59 14.28 8.58
CA VAL A 191 -12.57 13.45 7.93
C VAL A 191 -11.80 14.31 6.91
N VAL A 192 -10.48 14.38 7.06
CA VAL A 192 -9.62 15.22 6.21
C VAL A 192 -9.09 14.40 5.06
N SER A 193 -9.59 14.61 3.84
CA SER A 193 -9.06 13.86 2.69
C SER A 193 -7.63 14.27 2.31
N HIS A 194 -7.30 15.56 2.39
CA HIS A 194 -6.01 16.08 1.91
C HIS A 194 -4.82 15.73 2.83
N PHE A 195 -4.96 15.87 4.15
CA PHE A 195 -3.88 15.59 5.11
C PHE A 195 -3.85 14.15 5.65
N ASN A 196 -4.87 13.33 5.39
CA ASN A 196 -4.91 11.95 5.86
C ASN A 196 -3.69 11.12 5.40
N LYS A 197 -3.20 11.33 4.17
CA LYS A 197 -1.98 10.66 3.69
C LYS A 197 -0.74 11.10 4.46
N HIS A 198 -0.62 12.40 4.74
CA HIS A 198 0.53 12.97 5.45
C HIS A 198 0.63 12.41 6.87
N TYR A 199 -0.45 12.50 7.66
CA TYR A 199 -0.48 11.99 9.03
C TYR A 199 -0.31 10.47 9.11
N LYS A 200 -0.83 9.72 8.13
CA LYS A 200 -0.57 8.27 8.05
C LYS A 200 0.90 7.95 7.75
N GLY A 201 1.59 8.77 6.97
CA GLY A 201 3.03 8.63 6.74
C GLY A 201 3.85 8.89 7.99
N LEU A 202 3.54 9.98 8.72
CA LEU A 202 4.17 10.28 10.00
C LEU A 202 3.90 9.18 11.05
N LEU A 203 2.65 8.70 11.14
CA LEU A 203 2.30 7.62 12.06
C LEU A 203 3.02 6.32 11.69
N ALA A 204 3.04 5.95 10.41
CA ALA A 204 3.76 4.77 9.96
C ALA A 204 5.24 4.82 10.34
N ARG A 205 5.88 5.98 10.18
CA ARG A 205 7.26 6.20 10.62
C ARG A 205 7.42 5.94 12.12
N ALA A 206 6.59 6.58 12.95
CA ALA A 206 6.65 6.43 14.40
C ALA A 206 6.47 4.98 14.85
N LEU A 207 5.45 4.29 14.31
CA LEU A 207 5.17 2.90 14.65
C LEU A 207 6.24 1.93 14.15
N ALA A 208 6.83 2.18 12.98
CA ALA A 208 7.89 1.31 12.48
C ALA A 208 9.22 1.49 13.25
N GLN A 209 9.44 2.67 13.84
CA GLN A 209 10.59 2.94 14.72
C GLN A 209 10.43 2.36 16.13
N ASP A 210 9.19 2.11 16.57
CA ASP A 210 8.87 1.40 17.81
C ASP A 210 7.82 0.30 17.55
N PRO A 211 8.21 -0.86 16.99
CA PRO A 211 7.29 -1.87 16.50
C PRO A 211 6.74 -2.81 17.60
N ASN A 212 6.85 -2.42 18.88
CA ASN A 212 6.61 -3.29 20.04
C ASN A 212 5.13 -3.42 20.43
N GLY A 213 4.22 -2.64 19.85
CA GLY A 213 2.79 -2.72 20.13
C GLY A 213 2.17 -4.08 19.77
N THR A 214 1.40 -4.64 20.69
CA THR A 214 0.75 -5.96 20.56
C THR A 214 -0.78 -5.88 20.45
N ASN A 215 -1.36 -4.71 20.71
CA ASN A 215 -2.79 -4.45 20.62
C ASN A 215 -3.07 -2.96 20.31
N ALA A 216 -4.33 -2.62 20.06
CA ALA A 216 -4.73 -1.26 19.67
C ALA A 216 -4.40 -0.18 20.72
N ALA A 217 -4.45 -0.51 22.02
CA ALA A 217 -4.12 0.44 23.07
C ALA A 217 -2.64 0.79 23.09
N GLU A 218 -1.78 -0.22 22.96
CA GLU A 218 -0.32 -0.01 22.88
C GLU A 218 0.07 0.74 21.60
N VAL A 219 -0.57 0.47 20.46
CA VAL A 219 -0.37 1.26 19.23
C VAL A 219 -0.77 2.72 19.46
N ALA A 220 -1.87 2.98 20.17
CA ALA A 220 -2.27 4.33 20.52
C ALA A 220 -1.26 5.01 21.47
N ASP A 221 -0.68 4.27 22.41
CA ASP A 221 0.32 4.81 23.35
C ASP A 221 1.63 5.16 22.67
N ILE A 222 2.11 4.32 21.74
CA ILE A 222 3.29 4.61 20.90
C ILE A 222 3.03 5.87 20.06
N ALA A 223 1.85 5.98 19.46
CA ALA A 223 1.46 7.18 18.72
C ALA A 223 1.39 8.43 19.63
N ARG A 224 0.83 8.34 20.83
CA ARG A 224 0.80 9.46 21.78
C ARG A 224 2.22 9.87 22.21
N ALA A 225 3.10 8.90 22.47
CA ALA A 225 4.50 9.16 22.78
C ALA A 225 5.23 9.87 21.63
N ALA A 226 4.85 9.60 20.38
CA ALA A 226 5.33 10.30 19.19
C ALA A 226 4.65 11.67 18.94
N GLY A 227 3.77 12.14 19.85
CA GLY A 227 3.15 13.46 19.80
C GLY A 227 1.81 13.54 19.08
N PHE A 228 1.19 12.40 18.73
CA PHE A 228 -0.14 12.39 18.13
C PHE A 228 -1.25 12.50 19.18
N THR A 229 -2.33 13.21 18.84
CA THR A 229 -3.58 13.09 19.61
C THR A 229 -4.38 11.90 19.07
N VAL A 230 -4.54 10.86 19.89
CA VAL A 230 -5.16 9.59 19.46
C VAL A 230 -6.31 9.20 20.38
N GLU A 231 -7.46 8.97 19.77
CA GLU A 231 -8.61 8.30 20.37
C GLU A 231 -8.70 6.86 19.88
N GLN A 232 -9.24 5.98 20.72
CA GLN A 232 -9.37 4.56 20.43
C GLN A 232 -10.83 4.12 20.62
N ASP A 233 -11.34 3.38 19.65
CA ASP A 233 -12.58 2.61 19.74
C ASP A 233 -12.32 1.17 19.28
N SER A 234 -12.22 0.24 20.24
CA SER A 234 -11.87 -1.15 19.97
C SER A 234 -10.52 -1.26 19.21
N THR A 235 -10.55 -1.71 17.95
CA THR A 235 -9.39 -1.79 17.04
C THR A 235 -9.28 -0.62 16.07
N GLU A 236 -10.18 0.36 16.12
CA GLU A 236 -10.09 1.59 15.33
C GLU A 236 -9.42 2.71 16.14
N LEU A 237 -8.40 3.34 15.56
CA LEU A 237 -7.75 4.52 16.10
C LEU A 237 -8.14 5.76 15.27
N THR A 238 -8.43 6.85 15.95
CA THR A 238 -8.68 8.15 15.34
C THR A 238 -7.55 9.10 15.71
N LEU A 239 -6.76 9.50 14.71
CA LEU A 239 -5.84 10.62 14.84
C LEU A 239 -6.62 11.92 14.72
N VAL A 240 -6.55 12.74 15.76
CA VAL A 240 -7.19 14.05 15.82
C VAL A 240 -6.14 15.12 15.51
N VAL A 241 -6.40 15.93 14.48
CA VAL A 241 -5.45 16.91 13.93
C VAL A 241 -6.05 18.30 13.75
#